data_AF-A0A368GB65-F1
#
_entry.id   AF-A0A368GB65-F1
#
_cell.length_a   1.000
_cell.length_b   1.000
_cell.length_c   1.000
_cell.angle_alpha   90.00
_cell.angle_beta   90.00
_cell.angle_gamma   90.00
#
_symmetry.space_group_name_H-M   'P 1'
#
loop_
_entity.id
_entity.type
_entity.pdbx_description
1 polymer ?
#
loop_
_entity_poly.entity_id
_entity_poly.type
_entity_poly.pdbx_seq_one_letter_code
_entity_poly.pdbx_strand_id
1 'polypeptide(L)'
;MSSSLARRRRAQPENLKLRRLTQAYLTPFTRVKSQQTTTESKIDNIYDITQDLILDYQSVTTGLFPRYSRDRDVGYVKDSIYCALACWACSIAYKRLDDERGRQTELRQSAVKTMRGILFCWMQQSERLNEFKSSISPEHALHARFDLHSGMTLNRPHEKMYGHMQMDLVALYLLALTEMIASGAKVIYTHHEVNFVQNLVFYIERTYRAPDFGMWERGTRYNNGKPELHASSLGMVKAALEAINGFNLYGTTGNSASVIYVDIDGHNRNRTTFETILPRESNSKNTDAALLMTVGWPAFASHDETLFTKTVGKCIRKLEGKFGVRRFLRDGYHCELEDNTRPYYEEHETSRFDGVESQFPMFFAYMSLTAHFRGDQQHADKYFDKLQALLVNDDSVAGGLIVPECYCVDECYMDRERAKPNSTDLYPVNPQEFGHHLWSNAVYIILLLIRDGLIHKGDLDPINRHLPASQRPMQFNRHSEFQ
;
A
#
# COMPACT_ATOMS: atom_id res chain seq x y z
N MET A 1 21.00 -5.07 -3.59
CA MET A 1 20.44 -6.17 -2.78
C MET A 1 20.61 -5.81 -1.32
N SER A 2 19.57 -5.91 -0.50
CA SER A 2 19.75 -5.86 0.95
C SER A 2 20.78 -6.93 1.35
N SER A 3 21.73 -6.55 2.21
CA SER A 3 22.74 -7.47 2.76
C SER A 3 22.10 -8.67 3.49
N SER A 4 20.81 -8.61 3.84
CA SER A 4 20.06 -9.70 4.44
C SER A 4 19.81 -10.87 3.48
N LEU A 5 19.51 -10.60 2.20
CA LEU A 5 19.24 -11.65 1.19
C LEU A 5 20.53 -12.35 0.71
N ALA A 6 21.64 -11.62 0.65
CA ALA A 6 22.94 -12.20 0.28
C ALA A 6 23.45 -13.21 1.33
N ARG A 7 23.02 -13.08 2.59
CA ARG A 7 23.44 -13.95 3.71
C ARG A 7 22.88 -15.37 3.62
N ARG A 8 21.83 -15.62 2.83
CA ARG A 8 21.35 -16.98 2.53
C ARG A 8 22.38 -17.86 1.81
N ARG A 9 23.39 -17.26 1.14
CA ARG A 9 24.32 -18.02 0.27
C ARG A 9 25.48 -18.72 0.98
N ARG A 10 25.63 -18.60 2.30
CA ARG A 10 26.73 -19.27 3.04
C ARG A 10 26.28 -20.30 4.09
N ALA A 11 24.99 -20.47 4.33
CA ALA A 11 24.51 -21.51 5.23
C ALA A 11 24.24 -22.78 4.42
N GLN A 12 24.92 -23.88 4.75
CA GLN A 12 24.58 -25.22 4.26
C GLN A 12 23.08 -25.52 4.48
N PRO A 13 22.42 -26.26 3.58
CA PRO A 13 20.99 -26.57 3.66
C PRO A 13 20.57 -27.32 4.94
N GLU A 14 21.51 -27.90 5.69
CA GLU A 14 21.24 -28.59 6.95
C GLU A 14 20.82 -27.66 8.11
N ASN A 15 21.23 -26.38 8.09
CA ASN A 15 20.97 -25.46 9.22
C ASN A 15 19.56 -24.84 9.23
N LEU A 16 18.85 -24.84 8.10
CA LEU A 16 17.46 -24.35 8.05
C LEU A 16 16.48 -25.35 8.67
N LYS A 17 16.73 -26.66 8.53
CA LYS A 17 15.91 -27.71 9.18
C LYS A 17 16.03 -27.69 10.71
N LEU A 18 17.24 -27.49 11.25
CA LEU A 18 17.47 -27.49 12.70
C LEU A 18 16.88 -26.26 13.41
N ARG A 19 16.83 -25.09 12.76
CA ARG A 19 16.13 -23.90 13.31
C ARG A 19 14.61 -24.02 13.29
N ARG A 20 14.05 -24.91 12.47
CA ARG A 20 12.60 -25.18 12.39
C ARG A 20 12.09 -26.14 13.48
N LEU A 21 13.00 -26.80 14.22
CA LEU A 21 12.66 -27.68 15.35
C LEU A 21 12.39 -26.93 16.68
N THR A 22 12.67 -25.62 16.75
CA THR A 22 12.19 -24.77 17.86
C THR A 22 10.77 -24.31 17.58
N GLN A 23 9.85 -25.28 17.54
CA GLN A 23 8.44 -25.16 17.19
C GLN A 23 7.58 -24.55 18.33
N ALA A 24 8.18 -23.74 19.21
CA ALA A 24 7.58 -23.42 20.51
C ALA A 24 6.96 -22.01 20.65
N TYR A 25 6.98 -21.11 19.66
CA TYR A 25 6.56 -19.71 19.91
C TYR A 25 5.68 -19.01 18.88
N LEU A 26 4.95 -19.70 18.01
CA LEU A 26 3.97 -19.03 17.14
C LEU A 26 2.65 -19.81 17.09
N THR A 27 1.99 -19.93 18.25
CA THR A 27 0.61 -20.43 18.33
C THR A 27 -0.39 -19.30 18.08
N PRO A 28 -1.46 -19.53 17.28
CA PRO A 28 -2.55 -18.58 17.10
C PRO A 28 -3.19 -18.18 18.44
N PHE A 29 -3.49 -16.89 18.59
CA PHE A 29 -4.03 -16.30 19.81
C PHE A 29 -5.43 -16.84 20.16
N THR A 30 -5.65 -17.12 21.45
CA THR A 30 -6.98 -17.46 22.00
C THR A 30 -7.51 -16.26 22.81
N ARG A 31 -8.67 -15.75 22.39
CA ARG A 31 -9.26 -14.48 22.84
C ARG A 31 -9.47 -14.40 24.37
N VAL A 32 -8.81 -13.45 25.03
CA VAL A 32 -9.16 -12.98 26.38
C VAL A 32 -10.12 -11.80 26.26
N LYS A 33 -11.24 -11.80 27.00
CA LYS A 33 -12.22 -10.70 27.00
C LYS A 33 -11.64 -9.44 27.66
N SER A 34 -11.78 -8.28 27.03
CA SER A 34 -11.29 -7.00 27.54
C SER A 34 -12.22 -6.39 28.59
N GLN A 35 -11.61 -5.82 29.64
CA GLN A 35 -12.23 -4.91 30.60
C GLN A 35 -12.57 -3.57 29.92
N GLN A 36 -13.51 -2.80 30.49
CA GLN A 36 -13.90 -1.49 29.97
C GLN A 36 -12.72 -0.49 30.06
N THR A 37 -12.02 -0.28 28.95
CA THR A 37 -10.98 0.75 28.78
C THR A 37 -11.57 2.06 28.28
N THR A 38 -11.08 3.18 28.81
CA THR A 38 -11.47 4.54 28.38
C THR A 38 -11.01 4.81 26.94
N THR A 39 -11.65 5.75 26.25
CA THR A 39 -11.25 6.17 24.89
C THR A 39 -9.79 6.63 24.83
N GLU A 40 -9.33 7.38 25.84
CA GLU A 40 -7.93 7.80 25.98
C GLU A 40 -6.98 6.59 26.04
N SER A 41 -7.28 5.60 26.88
CA SER A 41 -6.46 4.39 27.00
C SER A 41 -6.39 3.60 25.70
N LYS A 42 -7.47 3.54 24.91
CA LYS A 42 -7.45 2.86 23.61
C LYS A 42 -6.56 3.58 22.59
N ILE A 43 -6.64 4.91 22.54
CA ILE A 43 -5.80 5.71 21.65
C ILE A 43 -4.34 5.57 22.07
N ASP A 44 -4.03 5.62 23.37
CA ASP A 44 -2.68 5.45 23.90
C ASP A 44 -2.11 4.06 23.58
N ASN A 45 -2.91 3.00 23.72
CA ASN A 45 -2.46 1.67 23.31
C ASN A 45 -2.14 1.59 21.81
N ILE A 46 -2.94 2.23 20.94
CA ILE A 46 -2.68 2.26 19.50
C ILE A 46 -1.48 3.14 19.16
N TYR A 47 -1.26 4.22 19.92
CA TYR A 47 -0.07 5.04 19.81
C TYR A 47 1.19 4.24 20.13
N ASP A 48 1.19 3.47 21.23
CA ASP A 48 2.32 2.61 21.58
C ASP A 48 2.59 1.56 20.49
N ILE A 49 1.54 0.92 19.94
CA ILE A 49 1.67 0.03 18.77
C ILE A 49 2.30 0.76 17.58
N THR A 50 1.87 2.00 17.33
CA THR A 50 2.36 2.82 16.20
C THR A 50 3.81 3.23 16.41
N GLN A 51 4.21 3.49 17.65
CA GLN A 51 5.59 3.80 18.01
C GLN A 51 6.51 2.62 17.66
N ASP A 52 6.18 1.45 18.19
CA ASP A 52 7.00 0.24 18.09
C ASP A 52 7.06 -0.33 16.66
N LEU A 53 5.97 -0.22 15.89
CA LEU A 53 5.87 -0.80 14.54
C LEU A 53 6.24 0.15 13.42
N ILE A 54 6.07 1.46 13.62
CA ILE A 54 6.18 2.45 12.54
C ILE A 54 7.21 3.53 12.91
N LEU A 55 6.94 4.36 13.91
CA LEU A 55 7.70 5.62 14.13
C LEU A 55 9.19 5.39 14.40
N ASP A 56 9.55 4.34 15.11
CA ASP A 56 10.94 3.98 15.41
C ASP A 56 11.79 3.67 14.17
N TYR A 57 11.15 3.44 13.02
CA TYR A 57 11.80 3.14 11.75
C TYR A 57 11.75 4.31 10.75
N GLN A 58 11.25 5.48 11.16
CA GLN A 58 11.27 6.66 10.32
C GLN A 58 12.70 7.19 10.17
N SER A 59 13.13 7.44 8.93
CA SER A 59 14.42 8.09 8.69
C SER A 59 14.44 9.50 9.28
N VAL A 60 15.42 9.77 10.14
CA VAL A 60 15.59 11.08 10.78
C VAL A 60 15.92 12.20 9.79
N THR A 61 16.54 11.87 8.65
CA THR A 61 16.91 12.83 7.62
C THR A 61 15.81 13.01 6.59
N THR A 62 15.40 11.93 5.94
CA THR A 62 14.47 11.99 4.80
C THR A 62 13.01 11.88 5.20
N GLY A 63 12.70 11.29 6.36
CA GLY A 63 11.33 10.92 6.73
C GLY A 63 10.80 9.67 6.02
N LEU A 64 11.57 9.04 5.13
CA LEU A 64 11.18 7.79 4.47
C LEU A 64 11.19 6.61 5.44
N PHE A 65 10.46 5.56 5.07
CA PHE A 65 10.41 4.29 5.78
C PHE A 65 10.93 3.14 4.91
N PRO A 66 11.58 2.14 5.52
CA PRO A 66 11.89 0.89 4.85
C PRO A 66 10.63 0.04 4.61
N ARG A 67 10.76 -1.02 3.81
CA ARG A 67 9.70 -2.05 3.67
C ARG A 67 9.59 -2.91 4.93
N TYR A 68 10.74 -3.25 5.50
CA TYR A 68 10.83 -4.04 6.72
C TYR A 68 11.63 -3.33 7.80
N SER A 69 11.26 -3.54 9.07
CA SER A 69 11.85 -2.82 10.20
C SER A 69 13.35 -3.04 10.41
N ARG A 70 13.92 -4.13 9.86
CA ARG A 70 15.37 -4.38 9.90
C ARG A 70 16.14 -3.83 8.71
N ASP A 71 15.49 -3.38 7.66
CA ASP A 71 16.17 -2.71 6.55
C ASP A 71 16.55 -1.29 6.99
N ARG A 72 17.84 -0.97 6.91
CA ARG A 72 18.39 0.31 7.33
C ARG A 72 18.85 1.15 6.14
N ASP A 73 18.81 0.63 4.92
CA ASP A 73 19.46 1.27 3.79
C ASP A 73 18.47 1.81 2.75
N VAL A 74 17.30 1.19 2.60
CA VAL A 74 16.37 1.51 1.51
C VAL A 74 15.05 2.05 2.02
N GLY A 75 14.69 3.25 1.57
CA GLY A 75 13.35 3.80 1.71
C GLY A 75 12.46 3.39 0.54
N TYR A 76 11.30 2.82 0.81
CA TYR A 76 10.30 2.47 -0.19
C TYR A 76 9.16 3.48 -0.17
N VAL A 77 8.88 4.10 -1.31
CA VAL A 77 7.90 5.21 -1.37
C VAL A 77 6.50 4.72 -0.99
N LYS A 78 6.08 3.55 -1.48
CA LYS A 78 4.76 2.97 -1.24
C LYS A 78 4.53 2.73 0.26
N ASP A 79 5.45 2.00 0.87
CA ASP A 79 5.45 1.69 2.30
C ASP A 79 5.48 2.99 3.12
N SER A 80 6.29 3.96 2.71
CA SER A 80 6.36 5.28 3.33
C SER A 80 5.02 6.02 3.31
N ILE A 81 4.26 5.96 2.20
CA ILE A 81 2.94 6.60 2.12
C ILE A 81 1.98 5.95 3.14
N TYR A 82 1.94 4.62 3.22
CA TYR A 82 1.07 3.94 4.18
C TYR A 82 1.47 4.20 5.63
N CYS A 83 2.77 4.24 5.95
CA CYS A 83 3.25 4.67 7.26
C CYS A 83 2.81 6.11 7.58
N ALA A 84 2.92 7.03 6.61
CA ALA A 84 2.43 8.40 6.78
C ALA A 84 0.92 8.45 7.04
N LEU A 85 0.13 7.62 6.33
CA LEU A 85 -1.32 7.51 6.54
C LEU A 85 -1.65 6.97 7.95
N ALA A 86 -0.89 6.00 8.46
CA ALA A 86 -1.07 5.48 9.82
C ALA A 86 -0.77 6.53 10.89
N CYS A 87 0.37 7.23 10.77
CA CYS A 87 0.72 8.34 11.66
C CYS A 87 -0.33 9.47 11.60
N TRP A 88 -0.79 9.81 10.40
CA TRP A 88 -1.83 10.81 10.19
C TRP A 88 -3.17 10.38 10.83
N ALA A 89 -3.62 9.14 10.62
CA ALA A 89 -4.83 8.61 11.24
C ALA A 89 -4.76 8.64 12.77
N CYS A 90 -3.63 8.24 13.36
CA CYS A 90 -3.39 8.34 14.81
C CYS A 90 -3.44 9.80 15.29
N SER A 91 -2.86 10.73 14.52
CA SER A 91 -2.92 12.15 14.84
C SER A 91 -4.35 12.69 14.87
N ILE A 92 -5.23 12.18 13.99
CA ILE A 92 -6.64 12.58 13.99
C ILE A 92 -7.36 12.03 15.22
N ALA A 93 -7.06 10.80 15.65
CA ALA A 93 -7.63 10.24 16.87
C ALA A 93 -7.33 11.13 18.10
N TYR A 94 -6.07 11.56 18.27
CA TYR A 94 -5.71 12.51 19.34
C TYR A 94 -6.33 13.90 19.16
N LYS A 95 -6.45 14.39 17.92
CA LYS A 95 -7.16 15.65 17.64
C LYS A 95 -8.62 15.59 18.09
N ARG A 96 -9.28 14.44 17.95
CA ARG A 96 -10.67 14.23 18.41
C ARG A 96 -10.80 14.12 19.93
N LEU A 97 -9.73 13.70 20.60
CA LEU A 97 -9.64 13.67 22.06
C LEU A 97 -9.37 15.05 22.67
N ASP A 98 -9.03 16.06 21.85
CA ASP A 98 -8.55 17.37 22.30
C ASP A 98 -7.32 17.25 23.20
N ASP A 99 -6.38 16.38 22.82
CA ASP A 99 -5.16 16.12 23.59
C ASP A 99 -4.22 17.34 23.60
N GLU A 100 -4.00 17.90 24.79
CA GLU A 100 -3.05 19.01 25.01
C GLU A 100 -1.59 18.53 25.20
N ARG A 101 -1.34 17.21 25.22
CA ARG A 101 0.00 16.65 25.50
C ARG A 101 0.95 16.65 24.30
N GLY A 102 0.49 17.11 23.13
CA GLY A 102 1.33 17.34 21.94
C GLY A 102 1.50 16.12 21.03
N ARG A 103 1.02 14.93 21.41
CA ARG A 103 1.10 13.69 20.59
C ARG A 103 0.42 13.87 19.24
N GLN A 104 -0.71 14.60 19.23
CA GLN A 104 -1.40 15.02 18.01
C GLN A 104 -0.46 15.71 17.02
N THR A 105 0.36 16.65 17.50
CA THR A 105 1.26 17.43 16.65
C THR A 105 2.45 16.61 16.21
N GLU A 106 3.05 15.83 17.12
CA GLU A 106 4.15 14.91 16.80
C GLU A 106 3.78 13.97 15.64
N LEU A 107 2.70 13.20 15.79
CA LEU A 107 2.24 12.23 14.79
C LEU A 107 1.95 12.88 13.44
N ARG A 108 1.28 14.05 13.46
CA ARG A 108 0.98 14.82 12.25
C ARG A 108 2.27 15.29 11.57
N GLN A 109 3.25 15.78 12.33
CA GLN A 109 4.52 16.23 11.76
C GLN A 109 5.35 15.05 11.23
N SER A 110 5.30 13.88 11.86
CA SER A 110 5.90 12.66 11.32
C SER A 110 5.30 12.30 9.96
N ALA A 111 3.98 12.33 9.81
CA ALA A 111 3.32 12.10 8.51
C ALA A 111 3.70 13.16 7.46
N VAL A 112 3.70 14.45 7.83
CA VAL A 112 4.11 15.55 6.94
C VAL A 112 5.56 15.39 6.49
N LYS A 113 6.47 15.04 7.41
CA LYS A 113 7.89 14.83 7.11
C LYS A 113 8.07 13.74 6.07
N THR A 114 7.36 12.62 6.18
CA THR A 114 7.42 11.54 5.20
C THR A 114 6.94 11.96 3.82
N MET A 115 5.79 12.63 3.74
CA MET A 115 5.25 13.09 2.44
C MET A 115 6.18 14.11 1.79
N ARG A 116 6.74 15.04 2.58
CA ARG A 116 7.77 15.99 2.10
C ARG A 116 9.06 15.30 1.68
N GLY A 117 9.46 14.24 2.39
CA GLY A 117 10.60 13.39 2.05
C GLY A 117 10.47 12.76 0.68
N ILE A 118 9.31 12.17 0.38
CA ILE A 118 8.99 11.61 -0.94
C ILE A 118 9.07 12.69 -2.01
N LEU A 119 8.43 13.84 -1.78
CA LEU A 119 8.46 14.97 -2.70
C LEU A 119 9.88 15.43 -2.99
N PHE A 120 10.71 15.56 -1.96
CA PHE A 120 12.12 15.92 -2.08
C PHE A 120 12.90 14.90 -2.92
N CYS A 121 12.69 13.60 -2.73
CA CYS A 121 13.34 12.55 -3.52
C CYS A 121 12.93 12.59 -5.01
N TRP A 122 11.67 12.92 -5.31
CA TRP A 122 11.21 13.06 -6.70
C TRP A 122 11.59 14.37 -7.35
N MET A 123 11.62 15.49 -6.63
CA MET A 123 12.05 16.78 -7.17
C MET A 123 13.50 16.75 -7.68
N GLN A 124 14.35 15.94 -7.04
CA GLN A 124 15.72 15.68 -7.50
C GLN A 124 15.79 14.90 -8.82
N GLN A 125 14.70 14.26 -9.24
CA GLN A 125 14.56 13.57 -10.53
C GLN A 125 13.76 14.37 -11.56
N SER A 126 13.65 15.69 -11.38
CA SER A 126 12.88 16.56 -12.29
C SER A 126 13.32 16.48 -13.76
N GLU A 127 14.60 16.25 -14.04
CA GLU A 127 15.09 16.02 -15.41
C GLU A 127 14.48 14.77 -16.03
N ARG A 128 14.47 13.64 -15.30
CA ARG A 128 13.86 12.37 -15.75
C ARG A 128 12.36 12.54 -15.97
N LEU A 129 11.68 13.25 -15.08
CA LEU A 129 10.27 13.59 -15.20
C LEU A 129 9.96 14.36 -16.50
N ASN A 130 10.85 15.28 -16.90
CA ASN A 130 10.68 16.02 -18.16
C ASN A 130 10.93 15.14 -19.39
N GLU A 131 11.96 14.29 -19.36
CA GLU A 131 12.25 13.34 -20.44
C GLU A 131 11.11 12.31 -20.62
N PHE A 132 10.47 11.91 -19.53
CA PHE A 132 9.34 10.98 -19.55
C PHE A 132 8.15 11.51 -20.35
N LYS A 133 7.90 12.82 -20.36
CA LYS A 133 6.78 13.44 -21.11
C LYS A 133 6.88 13.19 -22.62
N SER A 134 8.10 13.05 -23.13
CA SER A 134 8.37 12.81 -24.55
C SER A 134 8.53 11.32 -24.87
N SER A 135 9.12 10.55 -23.97
CA SER A 135 9.54 9.17 -24.23
C SER A 135 8.58 8.09 -23.69
N ILE A 136 7.87 8.36 -22.59
CA ILE A 136 7.02 7.42 -21.83
C ILE A 136 7.73 6.05 -21.68
N SER A 137 8.95 6.06 -21.16
CA SER A 137 9.77 4.85 -21.03
C SER A 137 10.15 4.55 -19.57
N PRO A 138 10.40 3.28 -19.22
CA PRO A 138 10.91 2.91 -17.90
C PRO A 138 12.22 3.58 -17.50
N GLU A 139 13.06 3.95 -18.47
CA GLU A 139 14.37 4.56 -18.22
C GLU A 139 14.27 5.97 -17.66
N HIS A 140 13.19 6.69 -17.98
CA HIS A 140 12.93 8.05 -17.49
C HIS A 140 11.85 8.08 -16.39
N ALA A 141 11.38 6.92 -15.94
CA ALA A 141 10.35 6.84 -14.90
C ALA A 141 10.87 7.25 -13.51
N LEU A 142 10.01 7.88 -12.72
CA LEU A 142 10.30 8.22 -11.33
C LEU A 142 10.62 6.96 -10.52
N HIS A 143 11.65 7.04 -9.68
CA HIS A 143 12.00 5.92 -8.82
C HIS A 143 10.99 5.69 -7.69
N ALA A 144 10.68 4.42 -7.47
CA ALA A 144 9.84 3.94 -6.36
C ALA A 144 10.58 3.65 -5.04
N ARG A 145 11.91 3.70 -5.05
CA ARG A 145 12.75 3.47 -3.86
C ARG A 145 14.02 4.32 -3.90
N PHE A 146 14.52 4.66 -2.72
CA PHE A 146 15.64 5.59 -2.52
C PHE A 146 16.57 5.09 -1.43
N ASP A 147 17.76 5.67 -1.37
CA ASP A 147 18.60 5.57 -0.19
C ASP A 147 17.88 6.19 1.02
N LEU A 148 17.74 5.42 2.10
CA LEU A 148 16.92 5.79 3.26
C LEU A 148 17.43 7.06 3.95
N HIS A 149 18.75 7.30 3.93
CA HIS A 149 19.39 8.38 4.68
C HIS A 149 19.62 9.64 3.85
N SER A 150 19.92 9.51 2.56
CA SER A 150 20.20 10.65 1.68
C SER A 150 19.02 11.06 0.81
N GLY A 151 18.08 10.15 0.55
CA GLY A 151 16.97 10.38 -0.40
C GLY A 151 17.42 10.38 -1.86
N MET A 152 18.66 9.96 -2.13
CA MET A 152 19.22 9.84 -3.47
C MET A 152 18.78 8.54 -4.14
N THR A 153 18.88 8.51 -5.46
CA THR A 153 18.69 7.27 -6.23
C THR A 153 19.72 6.22 -5.81
N LEU A 154 19.30 4.96 -5.71
CA LEU A 154 20.18 3.87 -5.26
C LEU A 154 21.23 3.53 -6.31
N ASN A 155 22.52 3.55 -5.92
CA ASN A 155 23.60 3.07 -6.76
C ASN A 155 23.88 1.59 -6.48
N ARG A 156 22.95 0.71 -6.88
CA ARG A 156 23.03 -0.75 -6.61
C ARG A 156 23.10 -1.56 -7.92
N PRO A 157 23.78 -2.72 -7.89
CA PRO A 157 23.69 -3.67 -8.99
C PRO A 157 22.21 -4.02 -9.24
N HIS A 158 21.81 -3.96 -10.51
CA HIS A 158 20.43 -4.20 -10.98
C HIS A 158 19.38 -3.14 -10.60
N GLU A 159 19.76 -1.94 -10.11
CA GLU A 159 18.77 -0.88 -9.89
C GLU A 159 18.03 -0.51 -11.17
N LYS A 160 18.74 -0.45 -12.30
CA LYS A 160 18.16 -0.21 -13.63
C LYS A 160 17.15 -1.27 -14.06
N MET A 161 17.16 -2.45 -13.44
CA MET A 161 16.22 -3.54 -13.72
C MET A 161 15.03 -3.55 -12.76
N TYR A 162 15.00 -2.66 -11.77
CA TYR A 162 13.88 -2.56 -10.85
C TYR A 162 12.67 -1.93 -11.55
N GLY A 163 11.47 -2.43 -11.22
CA GLY A 163 10.21 -1.95 -11.78
C GLY A 163 9.79 -0.58 -11.24
N HIS A 164 10.58 0.47 -11.50
CA HIS A 164 10.34 1.82 -10.99
C HIS A 164 9.11 2.51 -11.59
N MET A 165 8.81 2.25 -12.86
CA MET A 165 7.65 2.82 -13.55
C MET A 165 6.37 2.25 -12.94
N GLN A 166 5.82 2.94 -11.94
CA GLN A 166 4.62 2.57 -11.18
C GLN A 166 3.67 3.76 -11.17
N MET A 167 2.62 3.70 -12.00
CA MET A 167 1.67 4.81 -12.12
C MET A 167 0.73 4.88 -10.92
N ASP A 168 0.37 3.71 -10.39
CA ASP A 168 -0.37 3.53 -9.15
C ASP A 168 0.32 4.18 -7.95
N LEU A 169 1.66 4.11 -7.88
CA LEU A 169 2.43 4.67 -6.78
C LEU A 169 2.36 6.21 -6.74
N VAL A 170 2.55 6.85 -7.90
CA VAL A 170 2.46 8.32 -8.01
C VAL A 170 1.01 8.76 -7.74
N ALA A 171 0.03 8.02 -8.25
CA ALA A 171 -1.38 8.28 -7.98
C ALA A 171 -1.73 8.13 -6.50
N LEU A 172 -1.23 7.10 -5.81
CA LEU A 172 -1.41 6.91 -4.37
C LEU A 172 -0.83 8.08 -3.57
N TYR A 173 0.34 8.59 -3.95
CA TYR A 173 0.93 9.79 -3.33
C TYR A 173 0.02 11.02 -3.51
N LEU A 174 -0.49 11.27 -4.71
CA LEU A 174 -1.37 12.40 -4.98
C LEU A 174 -2.69 12.29 -4.20
N LEU A 175 -3.26 11.09 -4.13
CA LEU A 175 -4.47 10.82 -3.36
C LEU A 175 -4.22 11.10 -1.86
N ALA A 176 -3.18 10.51 -1.28
CA ALA A 176 -2.82 10.73 0.13
C ALA A 176 -2.51 12.21 0.42
N LEU A 177 -1.82 12.90 -0.50
CA LEU A 177 -1.51 14.33 -0.40
C LEU A 177 -2.80 15.16 -0.32
N THR A 178 -3.77 14.90 -1.20
CA THR A 178 -5.05 15.61 -1.22
C THR A 178 -5.83 15.38 0.08
N GLU A 179 -5.98 14.13 0.54
CA GLU A 179 -6.71 13.82 1.78
C GLU A 179 -6.06 14.48 3.00
N MET A 180 -4.73 14.39 3.11
CA MET A 180 -3.99 15.01 4.21
C MET A 180 -4.14 16.53 4.23
N ILE A 181 -4.00 17.20 3.08
CA ILE A 181 -4.15 18.67 3.01
C ILE A 181 -5.61 19.07 3.30
N ALA A 182 -6.58 18.33 2.79
CA ALA A 182 -8.00 18.57 3.07
C ALA A 182 -8.34 18.46 4.57
N SER A 183 -7.65 17.58 5.31
CA SER A 183 -7.77 17.50 6.78
C SER A 183 -7.04 18.60 7.57
N GLY A 184 -6.32 19.48 6.86
CA GLY A 184 -5.57 20.62 7.44
C GLY A 184 -4.07 20.37 7.66
N ALA A 185 -3.50 19.30 7.10
CA ALA A 185 -2.05 19.13 7.10
C ALA A 185 -1.39 20.08 6.09
N LYS A 186 -0.25 20.67 6.46
CA LYS A 186 0.54 21.52 5.56
C LYS A 186 1.71 20.70 5.02
N VAL A 187 1.59 20.20 3.80
CA VAL A 187 2.65 19.39 3.15
C VAL A 187 3.44 20.22 2.13
N ILE A 188 2.78 21.11 1.38
CA ILE A 188 3.38 21.94 0.33
C ILE A 188 3.65 23.35 0.87
N TYR A 189 4.88 23.84 0.69
CA TYR A 189 5.40 25.09 1.24
C TYR A 189 5.85 26.10 0.18
N THR A 190 6.22 25.66 -1.03
CA THR A 190 6.70 26.56 -2.08
C THR A 190 5.95 26.41 -3.39
N HIS A 191 5.97 27.46 -4.20
CA HIS A 191 5.31 27.42 -5.51
C HIS A 191 6.04 26.48 -6.50
N HIS A 192 7.34 26.23 -6.30
CA HIS A 192 8.07 25.21 -7.04
C HIS A 192 7.55 23.80 -6.74
N GLU A 193 7.22 23.51 -5.47
CA GLU A 193 6.59 22.24 -5.08
C GLU A 193 5.19 22.11 -5.70
N VAL A 194 4.39 23.19 -5.76
CA VAL A 194 3.10 23.20 -6.48
C VAL A 194 3.29 22.83 -7.96
N ASN A 195 4.23 23.50 -8.65
CA ASN A 195 4.51 23.23 -10.06
C ASN A 195 5.02 21.79 -10.29
N PHE A 196 5.78 21.26 -9.33
CA PHE A 196 6.21 19.87 -9.39
C PHE A 196 5.04 18.89 -9.25
N VAL A 197 4.11 19.13 -8.32
CA VAL A 197 2.89 18.32 -8.19
C VAL A 197 2.03 18.39 -9.46
N GLN A 198 1.92 19.56 -10.09
CA GLN A 198 1.26 19.68 -11.40
C GLN A 198 1.96 18.83 -12.48
N ASN A 199 3.30 18.75 -12.46
CA ASN A 199 4.04 17.85 -13.35
C ASN A 199 3.80 16.36 -13.03
N LEU A 200 3.56 15.98 -11.79
CA LEU A 200 3.16 14.61 -11.43
C LEU A 200 1.79 14.25 -12.01
N VAL A 201 0.85 15.20 -12.08
CA VAL A 201 -0.44 15.01 -12.77
C VAL A 201 -0.20 14.74 -14.27
N PHE A 202 0.65 15.53 -14.91
CA PHE A 202 1.01 15.32 -16.32
C PHE A 202 1.77 14.01 -16.57
N TYR A 203 2.44 13.46 -15.56
CA TYR A 203 3.12 12.17 -15.63
C TYR A 203 2.13 11.00 -15.69
N ILE A 204 1.02 11.07 -14.94
CA ILE A 204 0.03 9.97 -14.84
C ILE A 204 -1.19 10.15 -15.74
N GLU A 205 -1.47 11.33 -16.31
CA GLU A 205 -2.68 11.55 -17.13
C GLU A 205 -2.82 10.60 -18.34
N ARG A 206 -1.69 10.04 -18.82
CA ARG A 206 -1.63 9.18 -20.01
C ARG A 206 -1.55 7.69 -19.70
N THR A 207 -1.85 7.26 -18.46
CA THR A 207 -1.76 5.85 -18.03
C THR A 207 -2.57 4.89 -18.91
N TYR A 208 -3.71 5.31 -19.48
CA TYR A 208 -4.52 4.51 -20.44
C TYR A 208 -3.75 3.95 -21.63
N ARG A 209 -2.57 4.50 -21.94
CA ARG A 209 -1.67 4.04 -22.99
C ARG A 209 -0.21 3.90 -22.55
N ALA A 210 0.05 3.96 -21.24
CA ALA A 210 1.39 3.84 -20.67
C ALA A 210 1.46 2.59 -19.79
N PRO A 211 1.86 1.43 -20.35
CA PRO A 211 2.12 0.23 -19.57
C PRO A 211 3.13 0.49 -18.45
N ASP A 212 2.93 -0.10 -17.29
CA ASP A 212 3.79 0.08 -16.12
C ASP A 212 4.13 -1.28 -15.46
N PHE A 213 4.89 -1.26 -14.36
CA PHE A 213 5.24 -2.47 -13.62
C PHE A 213 4.20 -2.86 -12.56
N GLY A 214 3.19 -2.00 -12.36
CA GLY A 214 2.09 -2.18 -11.44
C GLY A 214 2.51 -2.21 -9.97
N MET A 215 1.53 -2.45 -9.11
CA MET A 215 1.68 -2.49 -7.64
C MET A 215 2.82 -3.38 -7.16
N TRP A 216 3.07 -4.49 -7.87
CA TRP A 216 4.00 -5.55 -7.50
C TRP A 216 5.38 -5.44 -8.14
N GLU A 217 5.68 -4.37 -8.88
CA GLU A 217 7.03 -4.06 -9.40
C GLU A 217 7.52 -5.09 -10.44
N ARG A 218 6.60 -5.84 -11.07
CA ARG A 218 6.89 -6.99 -11.94
C ARG A 218 6.42 -6.85 -13.38
N GLY A 219 5.50 -5.93 -13.66
CA GLY A 219 4.87 -5.79 -14.98
C GLY A 219 4.06 -7.04 -15.29
N THR A 220 4.39 -7.77 -16.36
CA THR A 220 3.67 -9.02 -16.68
C THR A 220 3.74 -10.06 -15.55
N ARG A 221 2.78 -11.00 -15.52
CA ARG A 221 2.80 -12.14 -14.59
C ARG A 221 4.10 -12.96 -14.65
N TYR A 222 4.81 -12.88 -15.79
CA TYR A 222 6.02 -13.64 -16.05
C TYR A 222 7.28 -12.97 -15.50
N ASN A 223 7.18 -11.76 -14.92
CA ASN A 223 8.31 -11.01 -14.36
C ASN A 223 9.57 -11.07 -15.25
N ASN A 224 9.44 -10.60 -16.49
CA ASN A 224 10.47 -10.66 -17.53
C ASN A 224 10.96 -9.26 -17.95
N GLY A 225 10.79 -8.26 -17.07
CA GLY A 225 11.17 -6.87 -17.33
C GLY A 225 10.25 -6.11 -18.29
N LYS A 226 9.13 -6.71 -18.72
CA LYS A 226 8.16 -6.05 -19.60
C LYS A 226 7.00 -5.44 -18.80
N PRO A 227 6.73 -4.13 -18.97
CA PRO A 227 5.54 -3.51 -18.39
C PRO A 227 4.27 -3.99 -19.12
N GLU A 228 3.12 -3.88 -18.45
CA GLU A 228 1.80 -4.14 -19.06
C GLU A 228 0.76 -3.14 -18.53
N LEU A 229 -0.38 -3.04 -19.21
CA LEU A 229 -1.45 -2.16 -18.74
C LEU A 229 -2.21 -2.82 -17.58
N HIS A 230 -2.24 -2.15 -16.44
CA HIS A 230 -2.85 -2.62 -15.20
C HIS A 230 -4.14 -1.87 -14.88
N ALA A 231 -5.24 -2.59 -14.69
CA ALA A 231 -6.49 -2.01 -14.21
C ALA A 231 -6.33 -1.41 -12.82
N SER A 232 -5.53 -2.03 -11.95
CA SER A 232 -5.22 -1.47 -10.64
C SER A 232 -4.55 -0.10 -10.73
N SER A 233 -3.56 0.08 -11.61
CA SER A 233 -2.91 1.37 -11.88
C SER A 233 -3.87 2.39 -12.49
N LEU A 234 -4.66 1.99 -13.49
CA LEU A 234 -5.63 2.88 -14.13
C LEU A 234 -6.67 3.40 -13.15
N GLY A 235 -7.20 2.55 -12.29
CA GLY A 235 -8.20 2.96 -11.30
C GLY A 235 -7.60 3.86 -10.21
N MET A 236 -6.38 3.58 -9.74
CA MET A 236 -5.69 4.46 -8.79
C MET A 236 -5.44 5.84 -9.40
N VAL A 237 -4.97 5.89 -10.66
CA VAL A 237 -4.77 7.12 -11.42
C VAL A 237 -6.08 7.88 -11.60
N LYS A 238 -7.16 7.21 -12.04
CA LYS A 238 -8.50 7.81 -12.12
C LYS A 238 -8.89 8.44 -10.79
N ALA A 239 -8.70 7.73 -9.68
CA ALA A 239 -9.03 8.24 -8.35
C ALA A 239 -8.22 9.46 -7.94
N ALA A 240 -6.91 9.45 -8.18
CA ALA A 240 -6.03 10.57 -7.90
C ALA A 240 -6.35 11.81 -8.75
N LEU A 241 -6.60 11.62 -10.05
CA LEU A 241 -7.01 12.68 -10.96
C LEU A 241 -8.35 13.30 -10.53
N GLU A 242 -9.32 12.47 -10.14
CA GLU A 242 -10.59 12.96 -9.59
C GLU A 242 -10.45 13.67 -8.25
N ALA A 243 -9.48 13.30 -7.42
CA ALA A 243 -9.26 13.92 -6.11
C ALA A 243 -8.55 15.28 -6.25
N ILE A 244 -7.50 15.35 -7.06
CA ILE A 244 -6.63 16.53 -7.12
C ILE A 244 -7.13 17.63 -8.08
N ASN A 245 -8.03 17.31 -9.02
CA ASN A 245 -8.54 18.31 -9.95
C ASN A 245 -9.26 19.45 -9.20
N GLY A 246 -8.88 20.69 -9.50
CA GLY A 246 -9.39 21.90 -8.86
C GLY A 246 -8.97 22.07 -7.40
N PHE A 247 -8.07 21.24 -6.88
CA PHE A 247 -7.65 21.25 -5.48
C PHE A 247 -6.53 22.25 -5.23
N ASN A 248 -6.62 22.99 -4.11
CA ASN A 248 -5.61 23.96 -3.72
C ASN A 248 -4.58 23.34 -2.77
N LEU A 249 -3.31 23.25 -3.20
CA LEU A 249 -2.26 22.59 -2.43
C LEU A 249 -1.81 23.34 -1.16
N TYR A 250 -2.17 24.61 -1.01
CA TYR A 250 -2.00 25.34 0.25
C TYR A 250 -3.26 25.28 1.13
N GLY A 251 -4.20 24.39 0.80
CA GLY A 251 -5.48 24.26 1.50
C GLY A 251 -6.30 25.54 1.43
N THR A 252 -6.98 25.87 2.52
CA THR A 252 -7.85 27.05 2.63
C THR A 252 -7.10 28.39 2.52
N THR A 253 -5.78 28.38 2.64
CA THR A 253 -4.94 29.59 2.60
C THR A 253 -4.32 29.87 1.24
N GLY A 254 -4.57 29.02 0.24
CA GLY A 254 -3.99 29.18 -1.09
C GLY A 254 -4.67 30.20 -1.98
N ASN A 255 -4.01 30.52 -3.09
CA ASN A 255 -4.53 31.39 -4.15
C ASN A 255 -4.78 30.57 -5.42
N SER A 256 -5.25 31.22 -6.49
CA SER A 256 -5.54 30.55 -7.77
C SER A 256 -4.32 29.91 -8.43
N ALA A 257 -3.09 30.37 -8.11
CA ALA A 257 -1.86 29.81 -8.66
C ALA A 257 -1.41 28.51 -7.95
N SER A 258 -1.97 28.19 -6.77
CA SER A 258 -1.69 26.92 -6.06
C SER A 258 -2.72 25.82 -6.35
N VAL A 259 -3.58 26.03 -7.35
CA VAL A 259 -4.62 25.10 -7.78
C VAL A 259 -4.08 24.16 -8.85
N ILE A 260 -4.34 22.87 -8.68
CA ILE A 260 -3.96 21.83 -9.64
C ILE A 260 -5.11 21.56 -10.59
N TYR A 261 -4.80 21.44 -11.88
CA TYR A 261 -5.78 21.14 -12.92
C TYR A 261 -5.43 19.85 -13.65
N VAL A 262 -6.47 19.12 -14.03
CA VAL A 262 -6.37 17.85 -14.76
C VAL A 262 -7.01 17.99 -16.13
N ASP A 263 -6.38 17.40 -17.15
CA ASP A 263 -6.99 17.27 -18.47
C ASP A 263 -8.20 16.32 -18.44
N ILE A 264 -9.36 16.83 -18.87
CA ILE A 264 -10.64 16.11 -18.83
C ILE A 264 -10.61 14.91 -19.79
N ASP A 265 -9.98 15.07 -20.95
CA ASP A 265 -9.88 13.98 -21.93
C ASP A 265 -8.97 12.86 -21.43
N GLY A 266 -7.83 13.21 -20.83
CA GLY A 266 -6.95 12.27 -20.14
C GLY A 266 -7.69 11.48 -19.07
N HIS A 267 -8.42 12.16 -18.18
CA HIS A 267 -9.27 11.52 -17.17
C HIS A 267 -10.29 10.55 -17.80
N ASN A 268 -11.07 11.01 -18.79
CA ASN A 268 -12.14 10.21 -19.40
C ASN A 268 -11.61 8.96 -20.12
N ARG A 269 -10.44 9.05 -20.76
CA ARG A 269 -9.77 7.89 -21.37
C ARG A 269 -9.31 6.89 -20.32
N ASN A 270 -8.73 7.33 -19.20
CA ASN A 270 -8.38 6.44 -18.09
C ASN A 270 -9.63 5.75 -17.51
N ARG A 271 -10.71 6.51 -17.26
CA ARG A 271 -11.99 5.98 -16.76
C ARG A 271 -12.56 4.91 -17.68
N THR A 272 -12.68 5.21 -18.98
CA THR A 272 -13.26 4.29 -19.96
C THR A 272 -12.44 3.00 -20.08
N THR A 273 -11.11 3.12 -20.17
CA THR A 273 -10.21 1.96 -20.25
C THR A 273 -10.27 1.12 -18.97
N PHE A 274 -10.25 1.75 -17.80
CA PHE A 274 -10.38 1.07 -16.50
C PHE A 274 -11.68 0.25 -16.41
N GLU A 275 -12.82 0.88 -16.65
CA GLU A 275 -14.15 0.24 -16.59
C GLU A 275 -14.28 -0.90 -17.61
N THR A 276 -13.62 -0.79 -18.77
CA THR A 276 -13.61 -1.82 -19.82
C THR A 276 -12.77 -3.04 -19.43
N ILE A 277 -11.65 -2.85 -18.71
CA ILE A 277 -10.78 -3.97 -18.31
C ILE A 277 -11.40 -4.76 -17.16
N LEU A 278 -12.13 -4.11 -16.25
CA LEU A 278 -12.77 -4.81 -15.12
C LEU A 278 -13.73 -5.93 -15.59
N PRO A 279 -13.79 -7.08 -14.89
CA PRO A 279 -13.11 -7.41 -13.63
C PRO A 279 -11.75 -8.12 -13.84
N ARG A 280 -11.05 -7.89 -14.95
CA ARG A 280 -9.69 -8.41 -15.18
C ARG A 280 -8.66 -7.42 -14.62
N GLU A 281 -7.45 -7.89 -14.34
CA GLU A 281 -6.34 -7.00 -13.97
C GLU A 281 -5.58 -6.51 -15.20
N SER A 282 -5.10 -7.43 -16.04
CA SER A 282 -4.24 -7.10 -17.17
C SER A 282 -4.28 -8.20 -18.23
N ASN A 283 -3.55 -8.02 -19.34
CA ASN A 283 -3.48 -9.06 -20.37
C ASN A 283 -2.91 -10.38 -19.84
N SER A 284 -1.90 -10.36 -18.98
CA SER A 284 -1.36 -11.61 -18.42
C SER A 284 -2.06 -12.05 -17.13
N LYS A 285 -2.64 -11.14 -16.34
CA LYS A 285 -3.27 -11.46 -15.05
C LYS A 285 -4.79 -11.49 -15.16
N ASN A 286 -5.39 -12.66 -14.87
CA ASN A 286 -6.85 -12.81 -14.92
C ASN A 286 -7.57 -11.97 -13.86
N THR A 287 -6.98 -11.82 -12.68
CA THR A 287 -7.45 -11.04 -11.53
C THR A 287 -6.25 -10.78 -10.62
N ASP A 288 -6.33 -9.78 -9.75
CA ASP A 288 -5.26 -9.40 -8.83
C ASP A 288 -5.86 -8.79 -7.56
N ALA A 289 -5.22 -9.00 -6.41
CA ALA A 289 -5.63 -8.43 -5.13
C ALA A 289 -5.46 -6.91 -5.07
N ALA A 290 -4.61 -6.32 -5.91
CA ALA A 290 -4.49 -4.88 -6.06
C ALA A 290 -5.83 -4.22 -6.43
N LEU A 291 -6.70 -4.94 -7.16
CA LEU A 291 -8.05 -4.46 -7.49
C LEU A 291 -8.90 -4.18 -6.25
N LEU A 292 -8.68 -4.87 -5.12
CA LEU A 292 -9.42 -4.63 -3.87
C LEU A 292 -9.14 -3.22 -3.32
N MET A 293 -7.89 -2.75 -3.44
CA MET A 293 -7.48 -1.40 -3.05
C MET A 293 -7.91 -0.35 -4.07
N THR A 294 -8.09 -0.77 -5.32
CA THR A 294 -8.52 0.09 -6.42
C THR A 294 -10.01 0.38 -6.38
N VAL A 295 -10.86 -0.65 -6.21
CA VAL A 295 -12.33 -0.45 -6.14
C VAL A 295 -12.81 -0.14 -4.72
N GLY A 296 -12.01 -0.47 -3.71
CA GLY A 296 -12.25 -0.15 -2.31
C GLY A 296 -11.30 0.94 -1.77
N TRP A 297 -11.09 0.96 -0.47
CA TRP A 297 -10.14 1.88 0.16
C TRP A 297 -8.70 1.54 -0.26
N PRO A 298 -7.86 2.54 -0.62
CA PRO A 298 -8.11 3.98 -0.51
C PRO A 298 -8.74 4.64 -1.74
N ALA A 299 -8.75 3.99 -2.91
CA ALA A 299 -9.01 4.68 -4.17
C ALA A 299 -10.48 4.92 -4.50
N PHE A 300 -11.36 3.97 -4.19
CA PHE A 300 -12.78 3.98 -4.58
C PHE A 300 -12.99 4.31 -6.06
N ALA A 301 -12.18 3.71 -6.94
CA ALA A 301 -12.06 4.11 -8.34
C ALA A 301 -13.33 3.83 -9.17
N SER A 302 -14.22 2.94 -8.73
CA SER A 302 -15.51 2.69 -9.38
C SER A 302 -16.64 2.83 -8.36
N HIS A 303 -17.67 3.59 -8.73
CA HIS A 303 -18.92 3.71 -7.97
C HIS A 303 -20.07 2.92 -8.61
N ASP A 304 -19.81 2.16 -9.69
CA ASP A 304 -20.76 1.21 -10.25
C ASP A 304 -20.77 -0.04 -9.37
N GLU A 305 -21.88 -0.24 -8.66
CA GLU A 305 -22.07 -1.35 -7.74
C GLU A 305 -21.95 -2.73 -8.43
N THR A 306 -22.32 -2.82 -9.70
CA THR A 306 -22.22 -4.05 -10.49
C THR A 306 -20.75 -4.37 -10.79
N LEU A 307 -19.97 -3.37 -11.21
CA LEU A 307 -18.53 -3.54 -11.46
C LEU A 307 -17.78 -3.85 -10.16
N PHE A 308 -18.10 -3.14 -9.07
CA PHE A 308 -17.55 -3.40 -7.74
C PHE A 308 -17.79 -4.85 -7.33
N THR A 309 -19.05 -5.29 -7.31
CA THR A 309 -19.44 -6.64 -6.88
C THR A 309 -18.81 -7.73 -7.74
N LYS A 310 -18.79 -7.55 -9.08
CA LYS A 310 -18.14 -8.50 -10.01
C LYS A 310 -16.64 -8.60 -9.77
N THR A 311 -15.98 -7.46 -9.53
CA THR A 311 -14.52 -7.39 -9.33
C THR A 311 -14.13 -8.01 -8.00
N VAL A 312 -14.73 -7.57 -6.89
CA VAL A 312 -14.48 -8.12 -5.55
C VAL A 312 -14.83 -9.59 -5.50
N GLY A 313 -16.00 -9.99 -6.02
CA GLY A 313 -16.44 -11.38 -6.05
C GLY A 313 -15.52 -12.31 -6.87
N LYS A 314 -14.91 -11.81 -7.95
CA LYS A 314 -13.91 -12.57 -8.71
C LYS A 314 -12.58 -12.68 -7.96
N CYS A 315 -12.11 -11.61 -7.33
CA CYS A 315 -10.91 -11.62 -6.51
C CYS A 315 -11.05 -12.62 -5.37
N ILE A 316 -12.14 -12.55 -4.59
CA ILE A 316 -12.43 -13.48 -3.51
C ILE A 316 -12.46 -14.92 -4.02
N ARG A 317 -13.27 -15.20 -5.04
CA ARG A 317 -13.45 -16.57 -5.56
C ARG A 317 -12.16 -17.21 -6.06
N LYS A 318 -11.21 -16.42 -6.57
CA LYS A 318 -9.97 -16.93 -7.20
C LYS A 318 -8.74 -16.85 -6.31
N LEU A 319 -8.67 -15.87 -5.42
CA LEU A 319 -7.45 -15.52 -4.69
C LEU A 319 -7.57 -15.71 -3.17
N GLU A 320 -8.78 -15.67 -2.60
CA GLU A 320 -8.97 -15.89 -1.16
C GLU A 320 -8.56 -17.32 -0.78
N GLY A 321 -7.74 -17.43 0.25
CA GLY A 321 -7.38 -18.68 0.91
C GLY A 321 -7.58 -18.58 2.42
N LYS A 322 -7.19 -19.64 3.14
CA LYS A 322 -7.34 -19.73 4.60
C LYS A 322 -6.55 -18.64 5.36
N PHE A 323 -5.39 -18.23 4.85
CA PHE A 323 -4.42 -17.35 5.51
C PHE A 323 -4.31 -15.95 4.88
N GLY A 324 -5.26 -15.58 4.02
CA GLY A 324 -5.25 -14.27 3.36
C GLY A 324 -5.68 -14.35 1.91
N VAL A 325 -5.27 -13.36 1.13
CA VAL A 325 -5.55 -13.30 -0.31
C VAL A 325 -4.22 -13.38 -1.07
N ARG A 326 -4.14 -14.24 -2.09
CA ARG A 326 -2.97 -14.29 -3.00
C ARG A 326 -2.92 -13.01 -3.83
N ARG A 327 -1.73 -12.48 -4.16
CA ARG A 327 -1.62 -11.27 -4.98
C ARG A 327 -2.21 -11.49 -6.38
N PHE A 328 -1.77 -12.53 -7.07
CA PHE A 328 -2.37 -13.01 -8.31
C PHE A 328 -2.03 -14.50 -8.51
N LEU A 329 -2.68 -15.16 -9.46
CA LEU A 329 -2.45 -16.58 -9.73
C LEU A 329 -1.05 -16.81 -10.33
N ARG A 330 -0.37 -17.87 -9.87
CA ARG A 330 1.01 -18.22 -10.26
C ARG A 330 2.04 -17.16 -9.91
N ASP A 331 1.83 -16.50 -8.79
CA ASP A 331 2.79 -15.56 -8.23
C ASP A 331 3.84 -16.31 -7.40
N GLY A 332 5.12 -16.09 -7.72
CA GLY A 332 6.23 -16.75 -7.03
C GLY A 332 6.73 -16.00 -5.81
N TYR A 333 6.27 -14.77 -5.55
CA TYR A 333 6.82 -13.98 -4.44
C TYR A 333 6.62 -14.64 -3.08
N HIS A 334 7.73 -14.81 -2.36
CA HIS A 334 7.82 -15.57 -1.10
C HIS A 334 7.46 -17.06 -1.21
N CYS A 335 7.31 -17.61 -2.41
CA CYS A 335 7.24 -19.05 -2.61
C CYS A 335 8.64 -19.64 -2.42
N GLU A 336 8.78 -20.76 -1.68
CA GLU A 336 10.11 -21.36 -1.48
C GLU A 336 10.77 -21.83 -2.79
N LEU A 337 9.98 -22.03 -3.86
CA LEU A 337 10.47 -22.40 -5.20
C LEU A 337 11.05 -21.22 -5.99
N GLU A 338 10.83 -19.97 -5.56
CA GLU A 338 11.27 -18.77 -6.28
C GLU A 338 12.78 -18.57 -6.16
N ASP A 339 13.45 -18.47 -7.31
CA ASP A 339 14.85 -18.10 -7.34
C ASP A 339 15.05 -16.58 -7.18
N ASN A 340 15.21 -16.17 -5.93
CA ASN A 340 15.46 -14.78 -5.55
C ASN A 340 16.88 -14.28 -5.84
N THR A 341 17.73 -15.07 -6.52
CA THR A 341 19.08 -14.65 -6.90
C THR A 341 19.13 -13.77 -8.14
N ARG A 342 18.04 -13.74 -8.91
CA ARG A 342 17.92 -13.04 -10.20
C ARG A 342 16.66 -12.16 -10.21
N PRO A 343 16.67 -11.08 -11.01
CA PRO A 343 15.54 -10.14 -11.05
C PRO A 343 14.33 -10.70 -11.81
N TYR A 344 14.53 -11.62 -12.75
CA TYR A 344 13.51 -12.09 -13.68
C TYR A 344 13.38 -13.61 -13.68
N TYR A 345 12.17 -14.08 -13.96
CA TYR A 345 11.85 -15.50 -14.06
C TYR A 345 12.36 -16.14 -15.36
N GLU A 346 12.57 -17.46 -15.32
CA GLU A 346 12.83 -18.25 -16.52
C GLU A 346 11.53 -18.55 -17.23
N GLU A 347 11.66 -18.99 -18.48
CA GLU A 347 10.52 -19.49 -19.22
C GLU A 347 9.85 -20.65 -18.46
N HIS A 348 8.51 -20.64 -18.41
CA HIS A 348 7.69 -21.61 -17.69
C HIS A 348 7.82 -21.66 -16.16
N GLU A 349 8.71 -20.90 -15.53
CA GLU A 349 8.90 -20.93 -14.07
C GLU A 349 7.60 -20.66 -13.30
N THR A 350 6.78 -19.72 -13.79
CA THR A 350 5.48 -19.40 -13.16
C THR A 350 4.55 -20.60 -12.99
N SER A 351 4.64 -21.63 -13.84
CA SER A 351 3.83 -22.84 -13.69
C SER A 351 4.13 -23.60 -12.40
N ARG A 352 5.34 -23.46 -11.85
CA ARG A 352 5.77 -24.08 -10.58
C ARG A 352 5.08 -23.43 -9.39
N PHE A 353 4.63 -22.19 -9.49
CA PHE A 353 3.97 -21.49 -8.38
C PHE A 353 2.47 -21.80 -8.29
N ASP A 354 1.90 -22.44 -9.31
CA ASP A 354 0.47 -22.76 -9.35
C ASP A 354 0.07 -23.65 -8.15
N GLY A 355 -0.87 -23.15 -7.35
CA GLY A 355 -1.41 -23.83 -6.17
C GLY A 355 -0.59 -23.70 -4.88
N VAL A 356 0.58 -23.05 -4.92
CA VAL A 356 1.47 -22.86 -3.75
C VAL A 356 1.85 -21.39 -3.55
N GLU A 357 1.05 -20.47 -4.07
CA GLU A 357 1.28 -19.04 -3.91
C GLU A 357 1.07 -18.59 -2.45
N SER A 358 1.90 -17.65 -2.01
CA SER A 358 1.80 -17.04 -0.69
C SER A 358 0.47 -16.29 -0.51
N GLN A 359 -0.05 -16.30 0.71
CA GLN A 359 -1.32 -15.66 1.08
C GLN A 359 -1.06 -14.45 1.98
N PHE A 360 -1.64 -13.30 1.65
CA PHE A 360 -1.34 -12.03 2.31
C PHE A 360 -2.53 -11.62 3.19
N PRO A 361 -2.40 -11.63 4.53
CA PRO A 361 -3.51 -11.33 5.44
C PRO A 361 -3.93 -9.86 5.40
N MET A 362 -3.04 -8.94 5.01
CA MET A 362 -3.33 -7.50 4.92
C MET A 362 -4.54 -7.18 4.02
N PHE A 363 -4.86 -8.02 3.03
CA PHE A 363 -6.04 -7.81 2.19
C PHE A 363 -7.35 -7.98 2.95
N PHE A 364 -7.39 -8.78 4.02
CA PHE A 364 -8.54 -8.80 4.92
C PHE A 364 -8.72 -7.46 5.65
N ALA A 365 -7.62 -6.76 5.96
CA ALA A 365 -7.70 -5.42 6.52
C ALA A 365 -8.32 -4.43 5.51
N TYR A 366 -7.87 -4.46 4.25
CA TYR A 366 -8.45 -3.64 3.17
C TYR A 366 -9.92 -3.92 2.93
N MET A 367 -10.33 -5.19 2.94
CA MET A 367 -11.73 -5.58 2.78
C MET A 367 -12.59 -5.11 3.95
N SER A 368 -12.08 -5.22 5.19
CA SER A 368 -12.74 -4.71 6.38
C SER A 368 -12.89 -3.18 6.35
N LEU A 369 -11.82 -2.45 6.00
CA LEU A 369 -11.86 -0.99 5.83
C LEU A 369 -12.88 -0.59 4.77
N THR A 370 -12.83 -1.22 3.59
CA THR A 370 -13.78 -0.94 2.51
C THR A 370 -15.23 -1.18 2.94
N ALA A 371 -15.50 -2.25 3.70
CA ALA A 371 -16.82 -2.54 4.23
C ALA A 371 -17.29 -1.47 5.23
N HIS A 372 -16.42 -0.96 6.11
CA HIS A 372 -16.74 0.17 6.98
C HIS A 372 -17.12 1.43 6.21
N PHE A 373 -16.38 1.80 5.16
CA PHE A 373 -16.71 2.97 4.32
C PHE A 373 -18.08 2.84 3.64
N ARG A 374 -18.43 1.61 3.25
CA ARG A 374 -19.71 1.27 2.61
C ARG A 374 -20.86 1.04 3.59
N GLY A 375 -20.61 1.07 4.91
CA GLY A 375 -21.63 0.83 5.93
C GLY A 375 -22.04 -0.64 6.10
N ASP A 376 -21.26 -1.58 5.55
CA ASP A 376 -21.50 -3.02 5.67
C ASP A 376 -20.79 -3.59 6.89
N GLN A 377 -21.42 -3.44 8.05
CA GLN A 377 -20.83 -3.86 9.33
C GLN A 377 -20.59 -5.38 9.40
N GLN A 378 -21.47 -6.18 8.77
CA GLN A 378 -21.35 -7.65 8.78
C GLN A 378 -20.10 -8.10 8.01
N HIS A 379 -19.83 -7.53 6.83
CA HIS A 379 -18.61 -7.83 6.09
C HIS A 379 -17.36 -7.28 6.78
N ALA A 380 -17.45 -6.11 7.41
CA ALA A 380 -16.36 -5.55 8.19
C ALA A 380 -15.94 -6.51 9.33
N ASP A 381 -16.90 -6.94 10.14
CA ASP A 381 -16.64 -7.88 11.24
C ASP A 381 -16.11 -9.23 10.75
N LYS A 382 -16.69 -9.78 9.67
CA LYS A 382 -16.23 -11.04 9.07
C LYS A 382 -14.75 -11.01 8.68
N TYR A 383 -14.30 -9.97 8.00
CA TYR A 383 -12.91 -9.88 7.54
C TYR A 383 -11.96 -9.46 8.64
N PHE A 384 -12.41 -8.67 9.61
CA PHE A 384 -11.65 -8.40 10.82
C PHE A 384 -11.40 -9.68 11.63
N ASP A 385 -12.41 -10.51 11.87
CA ASP A 385 -12.25 -11.76 12.63
C ASP A 385 -11.29 -12.73 11.91
N LYS A 386 -11.36 -12.80 10.57
CA LYS A 386 -10.37 -13.55 9.77
C LYS A 386 -8.96 -13.02 9.94
N LEU A 387 -8.77 -11.70 9.93
CA LEU A 387 -7.46 -11.08 10.15
C LEU A 387 -6.93 -11.38 11.56
N GLN A 388 -7.77 -11.25 12.58
CA GLN A 388 -7.39 -11.49 13.99
C GLN A 388 -6.86 -12.92 14.20
N ALA A 389 -7.44 -13.92 13.53
CA ALA A 389 -6.98 -15.30 13.59
C ALA A 389 -5.58 -15.53 12.95
N LEU A 390 -5.06 -14.53 12.23
CA LEU A 390 -3.81 -14.55 11.48
C LEU A 390 -2.78 -13.57 12.02
N LEU A 391 -3.02 -12.99 13.21
CA LEU A 391 -2.03 -12.18 13.88
C LEU A 391 -0.99 -13.08 14.54
N VAL A 392 0.24 -12.59 14.57
CA VAL A 392 1.40 -13.28 15.16
C VAL A 392 1.81 -12.55 16.42
N ASN A 393 2.18 -13.29 17.47
CA ASN A 393 2.66 -12.69 18.69
C ASN A 393 4.09 -12.16 18.54
N ASP A 394 4.34 -10.96 19.06
CA ASP A 394 5.68 -10.40 19.20
C ASP A 394 5.78 -9.60 20.51
N ASP A 395 6.49 -10.15 21.50
CA ASP A 395 6.64 -9.54 22.83
C ASP A 395 7.37 -8.19 22.81
N SER A 396 8.04 -7.85 21.70
CA SER A 396 8.72 -6.56 21.54
C SER A 396 7.81 -5.41 21.13
N VAL A 397 6.52 -5.68 20.90
CA VAL A 397 5.54 -4.71 20.41
C VAL A 397 4.43 -4.54 21.45
N ALA A 398 4.07 -3.30 21.76
CA ALA A 398 2.91 -2.98 22.58
C ALA A 398 1.66 -3.69 22.05
N GLY A 399 0.89 -4.35 22.93
CA GLY A 399 -0.27 -5.16 22.51
C GLY A 399 0.07 -6.53 21.91
N GLY A 400 1.34 -6.81 21.65
CA GLY A 400 1.88 -8.15 21.38
C GLY A 400 1.45 -8.78 20.06
N LEU A 401 0.74 -8.07 19.17
CA LEU A 401 0.16 -8.64 17.96
C LEU A 401 0.54 -7.86 16.71
N ILE A 402 1.04 -8.57 15.71
CA ILE A 402 1.47 -8.00 14.43
C ILE A 402 0.80 -8.70 13.25
N VAL A 403 0.65 -7.98 12.13
CA VAL A 403 0.27 -8.58 10.84
C VAL A 403 1.54 -9.00 10.11
N PRO A 404 1.76 -10.31 9.87
CA PRO A 404 2.87 -10.76 9.02
C PRO A 404 2.60 -10.35 7.57
N GLU A 405 3.65 -10.17 6.75
CA GLU A 405 3.48 -9.80 5.33
C GLU A 405 2.66 -10.84 4.58
N CYS A 406 3.03 -12.12 4.74
CA CYS A 406 2.34 -13.24 4.13
C CYS A 406 2.58 -14.56 4.88
N TYR A 407 1.80 -15.54 4.46
CA TYR A 407 1.89 -16.95 4.85
C TYR A 407 2.34 -17.77 3.65
N CYS A 408 3.28 -18.69 3.88
CA CYS A 408 3.96 -19.48 2.86
C CYS A 408 3.74 -20.98 3.07
N VAL A 409 3.77 -21.73 1.97
CA VAL A 409 3.74 -23.20 1.99
C VAL A 409 5.17 -23.71 2.14
N ASP A 410 5.43 -24.58 3.11
CA ASP A 410 6.74 -25.25 3.24
C ASP A 410 6.90 -26.28 2.10
N GLU A 411 8.10 -26.36 1.53
CA GLU A 411 8.51 -27.25 0.44
C GLU A 411 8.06 -28.69 0.69
N CYS A 412 8.16 -29.18 1.93
CA CYS A 412 7.77 -30.55 2.25
C CYS A 412 6.25 -30.82 2.18
N TYR A 413 5.41 -29.77 2.12
CA TYR A 413 3.95 -29.88 2.03
C TYR A 413 3.38 -29.36 0.70
N MET A 414 4.22 -28.94 -0.25
CA MET A 414 3.77 -28.36 -1.52
C MET A 414 2.93 -29.33 -2.36
N ASP A 415 3.34 -30.59 -2.48
CA ASP A 415 2.59 -31.58 -3.27
C ASP A 415 1.20 -31.85 -2.68
N ARG A 416 1.11 -31.87 -1.35
CA ARG A 416 -0.16 -31.98 -0.62
C ARG A 416 -1.07 -30.78 -0.89
N GLU A 417 -0.53 -29.57 -0.79
CA GLU A 417 -1.29 -28.33 -1.03
C GLU A 417 -1.77 -28.23 -2.49
N ARG A 418 -0.96 -28.66 -3.47
CA ARG A 418 -1.36 -28.74 -4.88
C ARG A 418 -2.47 -29.76 -5.13
N ALA A 419 -2.36 -30.95 -4.53
CA ALA A 419 -3.34 -32.01 -4.71
C ALA A 419 -4.70 -31.65 -4.08
N LYS A 420 -4.68 -30.96 -2.94
CA LYS A 420 -5.87 -30.50 -2.24
C LYS A 420 -5.63 -29.09 -1.67
N PRO A 421 -6.11 -28.03 -2.36
CA PRO A 421 -5.95 -26.67 -1.89
C PRO A 421 -6.50 -26.43 -0.47
N ASN A 422 -5.79 -25.62 0.32
CA ASN A 422 -6.04 -25.35 1.74
C ASN A 422 -5.98 -26.60 2.63
N SER A 423 -5.17 -27.61 2.26
CA SER A 423 -5.00 -28.82 3.08
C SER A 423 -3.82 -28.75 4.02
N THR A 424 -2.94 -27.76 3.85
CA THR A 424 -1.75 -27.53 4.68
C THR A 424 -1.90 -26.25 5.51
N ASP A 425 -1.35 -26.26 6.72
CA ASP A 425 -1.19 -25.02 7.50
C ASP A 425 0.06 -24.29 7.03
N LEU A 426 -0.11 -23.04 6.59
CA LEU A 426 0.99 -22.21 6.09
C LEU A 426 1.69 -21.54 7.28
N TYR A 427 2.98 -21.24 7.11
CA TYR A 427 3.75 -20.54 8.13
C TYR A 427 3.87 -19.04 7.79
N PRO A 428 3.81 -18.14 8.78
CA PRO A 428 4.00 -16.71 8.54
C PRO A 428 5.48 -16.41 8.24
N VAL A 429 5.73 -15.44 7.36
CA VAL A 429 7.08 -14.89 7.16
C VAL A 429 7.61 -14.34 8.50
N ASN A 430 8.79 -14.83 8.91
CA ASN A 430 9.30 -14.62 10.26
C ASN A 430 9.78 -13.17 10.49
N PRO A 431 9.19 -12.44 11.46
CA PRO A 431 9.67 -11.11 11.87
C PRO A 431 11.12 -11.14 12.38
N GLN A 432 11.58 -12.27 12.91
CA GLN A 432 12.98 -12.44 13.34
C GLN A 432 13.96 -12.52 12.18
N GLU A 433 13.54 -12.79 10.94
CA GLU A 433 14.43 -12.80 9.78
C GLU A 433 14.47 -11.40 9.15
N PHE A 434 13.30 -10.84 8.83
CA PHE A 434 13.18 -9.62 8.02
C PHE A 434 12.82 -8.37 8.84
N GLY A 435 12.30 -8.52 10.05
CA GLY A 435 11.60 -7.47 10.78
C GLY A 435 10.10 -7.46 10.46
N HIS A 436 9.39 -6.53 11.05
CA HIS A 436 7.97 -6.28 10.79
C HIS A 436 7.81 -5.68 9.39
N HIS A 437 6.75 -6.08 8.68
CA HIS A 437 6.40 -5.47 7.40
C HIS A 437 5.57 -4.21 7.63
N LEU A 438 6.14 -3.05 7.33
CA LEU A 438 5.61 -1.76 7.76
C LEU A 438 4.26 -1.45 7.10
N TRP A 439 4.13 -1.73 5.80
CA TRP A 439 2.88 -1.49 5.07
C TRP A 439 1.71 -2.29 5.65
N SER A 440 1.85 -3.59 5.91
CA SER A 440 0.76 -4.41 6.47
C SER A 440 0.30 -3.91 7.84
N ASN A 441 1.26 -3.52 8.69
CA ASN A 441 0.96 -3.05 10.04
C ASN A 441 0.38 -1.62 10.04
N ALA A 442 0.80 -0.76 9.12
CA ALA A 442 0.21 0.57 8.93
C ALA A 442 -1.30 0.49 8.61
N VAL A 443 -1.70 -0.41 7.69
CA VAL A 443 -3.11 -0.61 7.34
C VAL A 443 -3.90 -1.19 8.52
N TYR A 444 -3.27 -2.07 9.30
CA TYR A 444 -3.88 -2.64 10.51
C TYR A 444 -4.15 -1.59 11.58
N ILE A 445 -3.18 -0.70 11.86
CA ILE A 445 -3.35 0.43 12.78
C ILE A 445 -4.55 1.30 12.37
N ILE A 446 -4.65 1.65 11.09
CA ILE A 446 -5.79 2.43 10.57
C ILE A 446 -7.12 1.70 10.78
N LEU A 447 -7.14 0.39 10.56
CA LEU A 447 -8.34 -0.43 10.80
C LEU A 447 -8.73 -0.48 12.28
N LEU A 448 -7.76 -0.59 13.21
CA LEU A 448 -8.04 -0.55 14.64
C LEU A 448 -8.70 0.77 15.03
N LEU A 449 -8.18 1.90 14.55
CA LEU A 449 -8.74 3.23 14.83
C LEU A 449 -10.19 3.37 14.33
N ILE A 450 -10.48 2.92 13.11
CA ILE A 450 -11.84 2.97 12.56
C ILE A 450 -12.78 2.05 13.33
N ARG A 451 -12.35 0.81 13.58
CA ARG A 451 -13.19 -0.22 14.19
C ARG A 451 -13.58 0.15 15.62
N ASP A 452 -12.63 0.69 16.38
CA ASP A 452 -12.87 1.12 17.76
C ASP A 452 -13.64 2.45 17.85
N GLY A 453 -14.01 3.03 16.70
CA GLY A 453 -14.76 4.27 16.61
C GLY A 453 -13.97 5.51 17.04
N LEU A 454 -12.64 5.41 17.08
CA LEU A 454 -11.72 6.47 17.50
C LEU A 454 -11.58 7.53 16.40
N ILE A 455 -11.67 7.10 15.14
CA ILE A 455 -11.83 7.97 13.97
C ILE A 455 -13.02 7.51 13.14
N HIS A 456 -13.53 8.40 12.29
CA HIS A 456 -14.63 8.12 11.38
C HIS A 456 -14.18 8.16 9.92
N LYS A 457 -15.00 7.63 9.01
CA LYS A 457 -14.67 7.62 7.58
C LYS A 457 -14.40 9.00 6.99
N GLY A 458 -15.12 10.04 7.46
CA GLY A 458 -14.91 11.42 7.02
C GLY A 458 -13.61 12.05 7.54
N ASP A 459 -12.97 11.44 8.55
CA ASP A 459 -11.66 11.85 9.02
C ASP A 459 -10.53 11.38 8.07
N LEU A 460 -10.69 10.19 7.48
CA LEU A 460 -9.74 9.63 6.50
C LEU A 460 -10.03 10.00 5.04
N ASP A 461 -11.28 10.34 4.74
CA ASP A 461 -11.74 10.78 3.41
C ASP A 461 -12.54 12.10 3.54
N PRO A 462 -11.88 13.21 3.92
CA PRO A 462 -12.49 14.53 4.01
C PRO A 462 -13.08 15.03 2.68
N ILE A 463 -12.63 14.50 1.53
CA ILE A 463 -13.18 14.86 0.22
C ILE A 463 -14.37 13.98 -0.22
N ASN A 464 -14.77 13.01 0.61
CA ASN A 464 -15.85 12.06 0.35
C ASN A 464 -15.70 11.31 -1.00
N ARG A 465 -14.47 10.93 -1.35
CA ARG A 465 -14.11 10.16 -2.54
C ARG A 465 -14.85 8.82 -2.62
N HIS A 466 -15.15 8.21 -1.47
CA HIS A 466 -15.95 6.98 -1.39
C HIS A 466 -17.36 7.15 -1.95
N LEU A 467 -17.87 8.38 -2.04
CA LEU A 467 -19.15 8.68 -2.67
C LEU A 467 -19.02 8.96 -4.17
N PRO A 468 -20.05 8.61 -4.97
CA PRO A 468 -20.17 9.08 -6.35
C PRO A 468 -20.13 10.61 -6.41
N ALA A 469 -19.62 11.17 -7.52
CA ALA A 469 -19.52 12.61 -7.70
C ALA A 469 -20.83 13.36 -7.44
N SER A 470 -21.97 12.79 -7.86
CA SER A 470 -23.31 13.35 -7.63
C SER A 470 -23.75 13.45 -6.17
N GLN A 471 -23.08 12.75 -5.26
CA GLN A 471 -23.40 12.70 -3.83
C GLN A 471 -22.34 13.42 -2.96
N ARG A 472 -21.27 13.95 -3.58
CA ARG A 472 -20.23 14.67 -2.84
C ARG A 472 -20.76 16.06 -2.44
N PRO A 473 -20.53 16.50 -1.20
CA PRO A 473 -20.86 17.86 -0.80
C PRO A 473 -20.10 18.88 -1.67
N MET A 474 -20.76 19.96 -2.10
CA MET A 474 -20.06 21.05 -2.79
C MET A 474 -18.99 21.65 -1.88
N GLN A 475 -17.73 21.58 -2.29
CA GLN A 475 -16.63 22.20 -1.57
C GLN A 475 -16.44 23.65 -2.05
N PHE A 476 -16.74 24.62 -1.18
CA PHE A 476 -16.65 26.06 -1.49
C PHE A 476 -15.26 26.53 -1.98
N ASN A 477 -14.20 25.77 -1.71
CA ASN A 477 -12.82 26.12 -2.09
C ASN A 477 -12.26 25.28 -3.26
N ARG A 478 -13.11 24.55 -3.97
CA ARG A 478 -12.70 23.73 -5.11
C ARG A 478 -13.02 24.42 -6.43
N HIS A 479 -12.01 24.49 -7.30
CA HIS A 479 -12.08 25.30 -8.53
C HIS A 479 -12.56 24.53 -9.77
N SER A 480 -12.59 23.20 -9.71
CA SER A 480 -13.05 22.32 -10.80
C SER A 480 -13.39 20.94 -10.23
N GLU A 481 -14.43 20.31 -10.75
CA GLU A 481 -14.84 18.95 -10.37
C GLU A 481 -15.25 18.15 -11.62
N PHE A 482 -14.95 16.85 -11.61
CA PHE A 482 -15.56 15.92 -12.56
C PHE A 482 -16.95 15.54 -12.06
N GLN A 483 -17.95 15.66 -12.93
CA GLN A 483 -19.33 15.24 -12.66
C GLN A 483 -19.57 13.80 -13.10
#